data_AF-A0A8J7LK45-F1
#
_entry.id   AF-A0A8J7LK45-F1
#
_cell.length_a   1.000
_cell.length_b   1.000
_cell.length_c   1.000
_cell.angle_alpha   90.00
_cell.angle_beta   90.00
_cell.angle_gamma   90.00
#
_symmetry.space_group_name_H-M   'P 1'
#
loop_
_entity.id
_entity.type
_entity.pdbx_description
1 polymer ?
#
loop_
_entity_poly.entity_id
_entity_poly.type
_entity_poly.pdbx_seq_one_letter_code
_entity_poly.pdbx_strand_id
1 'polypeptide(L)' 'MDKDLDVPVLALSQLNRKVEQCNDKRPVPSDLKDSGAVGRHSDVVIMLYREEL' A
#
# COMPACT_ATOMS: atom_id res chain seq x y z
N MET A 1 -2.95 6.79 17.15
CA MET A 1 -3.32 8.13 16.64
C MET A 1 -4.73 8.14 16.07
N ASP A 2 -5.25 7.05 15.49
CA ASP A 2 -6.63 7.03 14.95
C ASP A 2 -7.77 6.89 15.97
N LYS A 3 -7.55 6.27 17.13
CA LYS A 3 -8.67 5.88 18.01
C LYS A 3 -9.44 7.02 18.68
N ASP A 4 -8.95 8.26 18.56
CA ASP A 4 -9.54 9.42 19.23
C ASP A 4 -10.29 10.38 18.25
N LEU A 5 -10.24 10.11 16.94
CA LEU A 5 -10.91 10.92 15.91
C LEU A 5 -11.94 10.06 15.17
N ASP A 6 -13.23 10.42 15.30
CA ASP A 6 -14.35 9.76 14.60
C ASP A 6 -14.48 10.25 13.15
N VAL A 7 -13.39 10.13 12.38
CA VAL A 7 -13.34 10.53 10.97
C VAL A 7 -12.53 9.52 10.15
N PRO A 8 -12.84 9.32 8.87
CA PRO A 8 -12.05 8.45 8.01
C PRO A 8 -10.66 9.04 7.76
N VAL A 9 -9.64 8.21 7.90
CA VAL A 9 -8.24 8.59 7.66
C VAL A 9 -7.73 7.91 6.39
N LEU A 10 -7.20 8.70 5.46
CA LEU A 10 -6.54 8.21 4.26
C LEU A 10 -5.02 8.44 4.39
N ALA A 11 -4.25 7.36 4.27
CA ALA A 11 -2.80 7.42 4.24
C ALA A 11 -2.28 6.98 2.86
N LEU A 12 -1.25 7.68 2.37
CA LEU A 12 -0.48 7.26 1.21
C LEU A 12 0.78 6.56 1.67
N SER A 13 1.11 5.44 1.05
CA SER A 13 2.35 4.72 1.30
C SER A 13 3.05 4.40 -0.01
N GLN A 14 4.36 4.60 -0.02
CA GLN A 14 5.18 4.20 -1.14
C GLN A 14 5.47 2.69 -1.04
N LEU A 15 5.45 2.00 -2.19
CA LEU A 15 5.84 0.61 -2.29
C LEU A 15 7.36 0.44 -2.42
N ASN A 16 7.84 -0.75 -2.07
CA ASN A 16 9.22 -1.13 -2.35
C ASN A 16 9.43 -1.29 -3.88
N ARG A 17 10.58 -0.84 -4.39
CA ARG A 17 10.97 -1.00 -5.80
C ARG A 17 11.14 -2.46 -6.24
N LYS A 18 11.17 -3.42 -5.31
CA LYS A 18 11.14 -4.86 -5.61
C LYS A 18 10.03 -5.25 -6.60
N VAL A 19 8.88 -4.57 -6.56
CA VAL A 19 7.76 -4.83 -7.50
C VAL A 19 8.16 -4.66 -8.97
N GLU A 20 9.15 -3.81 -9.26
CA GLU A 20 9.66 -3.58 -10.62
C GLU A 20 10.54 -4.72 -11.14
N GLN A 21 11.06 -5.57 -10.24
CA GLN A 21 11.88 -6.73 -10.57
C GLN A 21 11.05 -7.98 -10.86
N CYS A 22 9.76 -7.95 -10.53
CA CYS A 22 8.82 -9.05 -10.77
C CYS A 22 8.40 -9.09 -12.25
N ASN A 23 8.17 -10.31 -12.77
CA ASN A 23 7.64 -10.49 -14.12
C ASN A 23 6.26 -9.86 -14.28
N ASP A 24 5.41 -9.96 -13.24
CA ASP A 24 4.18 -9.20 -13.13
C ASP A 24 4.42 -8.01 -12.19
N LYS A 25 4.29 -6.80 -12.72
CA LYS A 25 4.52 -5.54 -12.01
C LYS A 25 3.27 -5.05 -11.25
N ARG A 26 2.20 -5.84 -11.18
CA ARG A 26 1.00 -5.51 -10.41
C ARG A 26 1.30 -5.62 -8.89
N PRO A 27 1.15 -4.54 -8.12
CA PRO A 27 1.40 -4.57 -6.68
C PRO A 27 0.51 -5.55 -5.92
N VAL A 28 1.08 -6.22 -4.93
CA VAL A 28 0.37 -7.13 -4.02
C VAL A 28 0.49 -6.65 -2.57
N PRO A 29 -0.43 -7.05 -1.66
CA PRO A 29 -0.41 -6.57 -0.27
C PRO A 29 0.91 -6.83 0.49
N SER A 30 1.72 -7.81 0.09
CA SER A 30 3.05 -8.04 0.69
C SER A 30 4.04 -6.89 0.40
N ASP A 31 3.89 -6.18 -0.72
CA ASP A 31 4.78 -5.08 -1.09
C ASP A 31 4.63 -3.87 -0.15
N LEU A 32 3.46 -3.73 0.49
CA LEU A 32 3.15 -2.72 1.50
C LEU A 32 3.67 -3.11 2.90
N LYS A 33 3.75 -4.42 3.21
CA LYS A 33 4.24 -4.88 4.52
C LYS A 33 5.73 -4.59 4.70
N ASP A 34 6.49 -4.62 3.62
CA ASP A 34 7.92 -4.31 3.59
C ASP A 34 8.19 -2.79 3.67
N SER A 35 7.20 -1.93 3.43
CA SER A 35 7.37 -0.46 3.42
C SER A 35 6.98 0.23 4.74
N GLY A 36 6.38 -0.50 5.70
CA GLY A 36 6.08 0.01 7.03
C GLY A 36 4.81 -0.56 7.65
N ALA A 37 4.47 -0.09 8.86
CA ALA A 37 3.39 -0.62 9.69
C ALA A 37 1.96 -0.26 9.23
N VAL A 38 1.79 0.53 8.17
CA VAL A 38 0.47 1.03 7.73
C VAL A 38 -0.46 -0.13 7.36
N GLY A 39 0.03 -1.08 6.55
CA GLY A 39 -0.79 -2.19 6.05
C GLY A 39 -1.33 -3.16 7.11
N ARG A 40 -0.87 -3.09 8.37
CA ARG A 40 -1.40 -3.92 9.47
C ARG A 40 -2.56 -3.27 10.22
N HIS A 41 -2.78 -1.98 10.03
CA HIS A 41 -3.79 -1.20 10.75
C HIS A 41 -4.83 -0.58 9.81
N SER A 42 -4.73 -0.80 8.50
CA SER A 42 -5.68 -0.30 7.51
C SER A 42 -6.90 -1.23 7.40
N ASP A 43 -8.10 -0.65 7.44
CA ASP A 43 -9.34 -1.37 7.15
C ASP A 43 -9.46 -1.71 5.65
N VAL A 44 -9.00 -0.81 4.78
CA VAL A 44 -9.02 -0.95 3.33
C VAL A 44 -7.65 -0.61 2.77
N VAL A 45 -7.17 -1.42 1.82
CA VAL A 45 -5.93 -1.19 1.08
C VAL A 45 -6.25 -1.16 -0.41
N ILE A 46 -5.88 -0.05 -1.08
CA ILE A 46 -6.05 0.14 -2.52
C ILE A 46 -4.67 0.23 -3.14
N MET A 47 -4.40 -0.63 -4.13
CA MET A 47 -3.17 -0.61 -4.91
C MET A 47 -3.41 0.11 -6.24
N LEU A 48 -2.45 0.94 -6.65
CA LEU A 48 -2.49 1.63 -7.94
C LEU A 48 -1.52 0.95 -8.90
N TYR A 49 -1.99 0.63 -10.10
CA TYR A 49 -1.20 0.07 -11.18
C TYR A 49 -1.56 0.77 -12.49
N ARG A 50 -0.56 1.05 -13.31
CA ARG A 50 -0.72 1.62 -14.65
C ARG A 50 0.01 0.73 -15.63
N GLU A 51 -0.70 0.26 -16.65
CA GLU A 51 -0.08 -0.45 -17.78
C GLU A 51 0.86 0.50 -18.54
N GLU A 52 2.01 -0.01 -18.96
CA GLU A 52 2.90 0.71 -19.88
C GLU A 52 2.23 0.75 -21.26
N LEU A 53 2.20 1.93 -21.89
CA LEU A 53 1.64 2.15 -23.24
C LEU A 53 2.61 1.68 -24.32
#